data_AF-A0A165XTR3-F1
#
_entry.id   AF-A0A165XTR3-F1
#
_cell.length_a   1.000
_cell.length_b   1.000
_cell.length_c   1.000
_cell.angle_alpha   90.00
_cell.angle_beta   90.00
_cell.angle_gamma   90.00
#
_symmetry.space_group_name_H-M   'P 1'
#
loop_
_entity.id
_entity.type
_entity.pdbx_description
1 polymer ?
#
loop_
_entity_poly.entity_id
_entity_poly.type
_entity_poly.pdbx_seq_one_letter_code
_entity_poly.pdbx_strand_id
1 'polypeptide(L)'
;MGLFHVYVQSAKHQYTLTIAFVSHEVADEWWRAMSTHPEMSQWIKRISPQLYVWTGPNRHIDLYDPHKDGISQFADKMVNLWQSDSISNGLNGRNTHTTYGTLGIIPVQDTTDQTSGNSFFIRSKVEPYEYWYCPTTAGSITEGAKIYTTREERTRFRVRINDGKMQPGTIMIGTDEIFVSPVFAPTLYVDVANGVARMMSVNCEGEREHKTFKLSDVRTGFISGARVMDDENDFDIVVRELVEALDGDGEGWELV
;
A
#
# COMPACT_ATOMS: atom_id res chain seq x y z
N MET A 1 1.77 -5.29 14.97
CA MET A 1 2.44 -4.47 13.94
C MET A 1 3.61 -3.74 14.58
N GLY A 2 4.75 -3.69 13.91
CA GLY A 2 5.92 -2.93 14.37
C GLY A 2 5.98 -1.54 13.75
N LEU A 3 6.78 -0.66 14.35
CA LEU A 3 7.06 0.67 13.78
C LEU A 3 7.62 0.55 12.36
N PHE A 4 7.22 1.47 11.49
CA PHE A 4 7.77 1.58 10.15
C PHE A 4 8.72 2.76 10.02
N HIS A 5 9.97 2.53 9.65
CA HIS A 5 10.98 3.57 9.62
C HIS A 5 11.38 3.89 8.18
N VAL A 6 11.59 5.18 7.92
CA VAL A 6 12.06 5.67 6.63
C VAL A 6 13.26 6.59 6.82
N TYR A 7 14.12 6.63 5.82
CA TYR A 7 15.13 7.65 5.67
C TYR A 7 14.63 8.79 4.80
N VAL A 8 14.90 10.01 5.20
CA VAL A 8 14.80 11.18 4.33
C VAL A 8 16.17 11.83 4.22
N GLN A 9 16.76 11.71 3.04
CA GLN A 9 18.06 12.30 2.73
C GLN A 9 17.87 13.72 2.22
N SER A 10 18.50 14.69 2.88
CA SER A 10 18.57 16.07 2.39
C SER A 10 19.70 16.20 1.36
N ALA A 11 19.36 16.24 0.07
CA ALA A 11 20.34 16.35 -1.01
C ALA A 11 21.14 17.66 -0.93
N LYS A 12 20.48 18.75 -0.52
CA LYS A 12 21.09 20.08 -0.41
C LYS A 12 22.01 20.23 0.80
N HIS A 13 21.71 19.55 1.90
CA HIS A 13 22.38 19.75 3.18
C HIS A 13 23.21 18.56 3.64
N GLN A 14 23.19 17.45 2.89
CA GLN A 14 24.01 16.25 3.12
C GLN A 14 23.80 15.61 4.50
N TYR A 15 22.64 15.82 5.12
CA TYR A 15 22.20 15.06 6.29
C TYR A 15 21.08 14.08 5.90
N THR A 16 20.90 13.06 6.71
CA THR A 16 19.77 12.14 6.60
C THR A 16 19.05 12.13 7.94
N LEU A 17 17.73 12.16 7.90
CA LEU A 17 16.87 12.03 9.06
C LEU A 17 16.09 10.72 9.00
N THR A 18 15.69 10.22 10.15
CA THR A 18 14.83 9.04 10.26
C THR A 18 13.45 9.48 10.72
N ILE A 19 12.40 8.95 10.11
CA ILE A 19 11.02 9.11 10.61
C ILE A 19 10.52 7.72 10.96
N ALA A 20 10.01 7.54 12.16
CA ALA A 20 9.28 6.34 12.55
C ALA A 20 7.78 6.61 12.50
N PHE A 21 7.05 5.77 11.79
CA PHE A 21 5.60 5.74 11.70
C PHE A 21 5.04 4.57 12.50
N VAL A 22 3.79 4.69 12.96
CA VAL A 22 3.10 3.58 13.65
C VAL A 22 2.89 2.36 12.74
N SER A 23 2.87 2.55 11.42
CA SER A 23 2.79 1.48 10.43
C SER A 23 3.23 1.97 9.03
N HIS A 24 3.43 1.04 8.08
CA HIS A 24 3.78 1.42 6.70
C HIS A 24 2.63 2.11 5.98
N GLU A 25 1.39 1.74 6.32
CA GLU A 25 0.18 2.38 5.78
C GLU A 25 0.14 3.87 6.11
N VAL A 26 0.51 4.25 7.34
CA VAL A 26 0.60 5.66 7.74
C VAL A 26 1.71 6.38 6.97
N ALA A 27 2.84 5.70 6.69
CA ALA A 27 3.90 6.28 5.87
C ALA A 27 3.45 6.51 4.42
N ASP A 28 2.63 5.61 3.86
CA ASP A 28 2.02 5.77 2.53
C ASP A 28 0.98 6.91 2.51
N GLU A 29 0.14 7.03 3.54
CA GLU A 29 -0.80 8.15 3.72
C GLU A 29 -0.07 9.49 3.84
N TRP A 30 0.99 9.53 4.65
CA TRP A 30 1.85 10.69 4.80
C TRP A 30 2.51 11.06 3.47
N TRP A 31 3.06 10.07 2.76
CA TRP A 31 3.65 10.29 1.45
C TRP A 31 2.61 10.82 0.46
N ARG A 32 1.39 10.27 0.45
CA ARG A 32 0.32 10.76 -0.41
C ARG A 32 0.06 12.23 -0.14
N ALA A 33 -0.15 12.62 1.12
CA ALA A 33 -0.37 14.01 1.52
C ALA A 33 0.77 14.93 1.04
N MET A 34 2.03 14.54 1.29
CA MET A 34 3.22 15.29 0.87
C MET A 34 3.31 15.44 -0.65
N SER A 35 3.08 14.35 -1.39
CA SER A 35 3.19 14.32 -2.86
C SER A 35 2.09 15.10 -3.57
N THR A 36 0.94 15.33 -2.92
CA THR A 36 -0.16 16.14 -3.46
C THR A 36 -0.17 17.57 -2.93
N HIS A 37 0.68 17.90 -1.96
CA HIS A 37 0.72 19.23 -1.38
C HIS A 37 1.28 20.25 -2.40
N PRO A 38 0.68 21.44 -2.56
CA PRO A 38 1.06 22.41 -3.60
C PRO A 38 2.55 22.80 -3.61
N GLU A 39 3.14 22.97 -2.43
CA GLU A 39 4.54 23.38 -2.27
C GLU A 39 5.48 22.18 -2.03
N MET A 40 5.20 21.36 -0.99
CA MET A 40 6.07 20.26 -0.58
C MET A 40 6.33 19.22 -1.66
N SER A 41 5.38 18.95 -2.55
CA SER A 41 5.52 17.98 -3.65
C SER A 41 6.71 18.27 -4.58
N GLN A 42 7.17 19.52 -4.64
CA GLN A 42 8.34 19.93 -5.43
C GLN A 42 9.67 19.65 -4.73
N TRP A 43 9.64 19.48 -3.42
CA TRP A 43 10.82 19.42 -2.57
C TRP A 43 11.08 18.03 -2.00
N ILE A 44 10.12 17.11 -2.08
CA ILE A 44 10.29 15.73 -1.62
C ILE A 44 10.00 14.73 -2.73
N LYS A 45 10.84 13.71 -2.85
CA LYS A 45 10.66 12.59 -3.76
C LYS A 45 10.83 11.27 -3.03
N ARG A 46 9.87 10.36 -3.17
CA ARG A 46 10.01 8.97 -2.75
C ARG A 46 10.85 8.21 -3.77
N ILE A 47 11.87 7.50 -3.28
CA ILE A 47 12.75 6.63 -4.08
C ILE A 47 12.37 5.16 -3.89
N SER A 48 12.03 4.78 -2.66
CA SER A 48 11.50 3.47 -2.29
C SER A 48 10.60 3.62 -1.05
N PRO A 49 9.89 2.57 -0.61
CA PRO A 49 9.08 2.64 0.62
C PRO A 49 9.84 3.12 1.87
N GLN A 50 11.16 2.90 1.94
CA GLN A 50 12.00 3.29 3.07
C GLN A 50 12.95 4.46 2.78
N LEU A 51 12.96 5.02 1.57
CA LEU A 51 13.92 6.07 1.19
C LEU A 51 13.25 7.21 0.42
N TYR A 52 13.46 8.41 0.94
CA TYR A 52 12.98 9.67 0.39
C TYR A 52 14.15 10.64 0.25
N VAL A 53 14.04 11.55 -0.71
CA VAL A 53 15.02 12.60 -0.98
C VAL A 53 14.33 13.95 -0.86
N TRP A 54 14.92 14.82 -0.05
CA TRP A 54 14.51 16.20 0.16
C TRP A 54 15.47 17.17 -0.54
N THR A 55 14.93 18.09 -1.34
CA THR A 55 15.64 19.13 -2.08
C THR A 55 15.22 20.55 -1.67
N GLY A 56 14.33 20.67 -0.68
CA GLY A 56 13.74 21.94 -0.27
C GLY A 56 14.75 22.95 0.29
N PRO A 57 14.34 24.22 0.37
CA PRO A 57 15.24 25.32 0.72
C PRO A 57 15.64 25.33 2.19
N ASN A 58 14.79 24.75 3.06
CA ASN A 58 14.89 24.83 4.51
C ASN A 58 16.01 23.95 5.08
N ARG A 59 16.82 24.55 5.96
CA ARG A 59 17.79 23.86 6.82
C ARG A 59 17.16 23.30 8.11
N HIS A 60 15.87 23.57 8.33
CA HIS A 60 15.25 23.26 9.60
C HIS A 60 15.14 21.75 9.84
N ILE A 61 15.24 21.40 11.13
CA ILE A 61 15.19 20.04 11.67
C ILE A 61 13.83 19.41 11.35
N ASP A 62 12.78 20.19 11.29
CA ASP A 62 11.47 19.69 10.88
C ASP A 62 11.34 19.84 9.37
N LEU A 63 11.13 18.72 8.67
CA LEU A 63 10.84 18.69 7.23
C LEU A 63 9.68 19.61 6.86
N TYR A 64 8.75 19.82 7.80
CA TYR A 64 7.55 20.63 7.69
C TYR A 64 7.03 20.95 9.10
N ASP A 65 6.20 21.98 9.23
CA ASP A 65 5.41 22.30 10.43
C ASP A 65 4.02 21.66 10.27
N PRO A 66 3.68 20.59 11.00
CA PRO A 66 2.42 19.87 10.81
C PRO A 66 1.18 20.75 10.93
N HIS A 67 1.24 21.81 11.74
CA HIS A 67 0.11 22.72 11.97
C HIS A 67 -0.03 23.76 10.86
N LYS A 68 1.04 24.10 10.15
CA LYS A 68 1.01 25.07 9.04
C LYS A 68 0.84 24.42 7.68
N ASP A 69 1.40 23.22 7.51
CA ASP A 69 1.48 22.56 6.21
C ASP A 69 0.29 21.62 5.93
N GLY A 70 -0.71 21.59 6.82
CA GLY A 70 -1.92 20.80 6.60
C GLY A 70 -1.72 19.28 6.76
N ILE A 71 -0.71 18.88 7.55
CA ILE A 71 -0.29 17.48 7.77
C ILE A 71 -0.41 17.12 9.26
N SER A 72 -1.17 17.92 10.02
CA SER A 72 -1.39 17.74 11.46
C SER A 72 -2.00 16.39 11.84
N GLN A 73 -2.71 15.74 10.92
CA GLN A 73 -3.32 14.42 11.10
C GLN A 73 -2.32 13.26 11.25
N PHE A 74 -1.02 13.53 11.09
CA PHE A 74 0.06 12.58 11.29
C PHE A 74 0.89 12.85 12.55
N ALA A 75 0.66 13.98 13.25
CA ALA A 75 1.53 14.42 14.35
C ALA A 75 1.59 13.42 15.52
N ASP A 76 0.55 12.63 15.74
CA ASP A 76 0.45 11.57 16.75
C ASP A 76 0.78 10.16 16.21
N LYS A 77 1.06 10.04 14.91
CA LYS A 77 1.30 8.76 14.22
C LYS A 77 2.73 8.61 13.68
N MET A 78 3.56 9.62 13.87
CA MET A 78 4.97 9.59 13.49
C MET A 78 5.84 10.32 14.50
N VAL A 79 7.12 9.96 14.55
CA VAL A 79 8.13 10.68 15.32
C VAL A 79 9.40 10.86 14.48
N ASN A 80 9.90 12.08 14.49
CA ASN A 80 11.18 12.45 13.91
C ASN A 80 12.30 11.96 14.82
N LEU A 81 13.18 11.13 14.30
CA LEU A 81 14.26 10.45 15.00
C LEU A 81 15.62 11.01 14.56
N TRP A 82 16.35 11.58 15.52
CA TRP A 82 17.59 12.34 15.28
C TRP A 82 18.68 11.91 16.25
N GLN A 83 19.89 11.68 15.74
CA GLN A 83 21.08 11.67 16.58
C GLN A 83 21.71 13.05 16.50
N SER A 84 21.85 13.73 17.64
CA SER A 84 22.60 14.97 17.74
C SER A 84 23.90 14.70 18.50
N ASP A 85 25.03 14.78 17.81
CA ASP A 85 26.31 14.83 18.49
C ASP A 85 26.66 16.31 18.68
N SER A 86 26.62 16.77 19.93
CA SER A 86 27.12 18.11 20.27
C SER A 86 28.66 18.05 20.26
N ILE A 87 29.28 18.49 19.17
CA ILE A 87 30.72 18.63 19.13
C ILE A 87 31.08 19.94 19.84
N SER A 88 31.47 19.84 21.12
CA SER A 88 32.05 20.95 21.88
C SER A 88 33.53 21.10 21.55
N ASN A 89 33.85 21.54 20.32
CA ASN A 89 35.24 21.86 19.98
C ASN A 89 35.55 23.31 20.39
N GLY A 90 35.99 23.49 21.64
CA GLY A 90 36.66 24.72 22.04
C GLY A 90 36.88 24.86 23.54
N LEU A 91 38.16 24.92 23.93
CA LEU A 91 38.65 25.36 25.24
C LEU A 91 38.13 26.74 25.73
N ASN A 92 37.29 27.43 24.95
CA ASN A 92 36.71 28.76 25.25
C ASN A 92 35.20 28.88 24.94
N GLY A 93 34.45 27.78 24.83
CA GLY A 93 32.98 27.79 24.88
C GLY A 93 32.24 28.58 23.79
N ARG A 94 32.87 28.88 22.64
CA ARG A 94 32.29 29.83 21.65
C ARG A 94 31.77 29.26 20.34
N ASN A 95 31.84 27.96 20.08
CA ASN A 95 31.20 27.34 18.92
C ASN A 95 30.81 25.88 19.23
N THR A 96 29.58 25.66 19.69
CA THR A 96 28.96 24.32 19.67
C THR A 96 28.43 24.07 18.27
N HIS A 97 29.06 23.18 17.51
CA HIS A 97 28.44 22.63 16.29
C HIS A 97 27.69 21.36 16.68
N THR A 98 26.37 21.41 16.57
CA THR A 98 25.55 20.20 16.66
C THR A 98 25.53 19.56 15.27
N THR A 99 26.17 18.40 15.14
CA THR A 99 26.03 17.57 13.94
C THR A 99 24.82 16.68 14.13
N TYR A 100 23.89 16.74 13.18
CA TYR A 100 22.71 15.88 13.14
C TYR A 100 22.98 14.72 12.19
N GLY A 101 22.79 13.50 12.66
CA GLY A 101 22.93 12.26 11.90
C GLY A 101 21.73 11.33 12.08
N THR A 102 21.63 10.31 11.24
CA THR A 102 20.63 9.24 11.36
C THR A 102 20.85 8.43 12.62
N LEU A 103 19.75 7.92 13.21
CA LEU A 103 19.83 6.89 14.24
C LEU A 103 20.21 5.54 13.61
N GLY A 104 21.49 5.38 13.30
CA GLY A 104 22.07 4.12 12.81
C GLY A 104 21.48 3.62 11.49
N ILE A 105 21.68 2.32 11.24
CA ILE A 105 21.13 1.63 10.08
C ILE A 105 19.76 1.05 10.46
N ILE A 106 18.70 1.63 9.92
CA ILE A 106 17.35 1.05 9.89
C ILE A 106 17.41 -0.30 9.14
N PRO A 107 16.88 -1.40 9.72
CA PRO A 107 16.80 -2.67 9.04
C PRO A 107 15.92 -2.58 7.79
N VAL A 108 16.18 -3.44 6.80
CA VAL A 108 15.29 -3.59 5.65
C VAL A 108 13.92 -4.03 6.16
N GLN A 109 12.89 -3.35 5.69
CA GLN A 109 11.50 -3.67 5.99
C GLN A 109 10.83 -4.05 4.68
N ASP A 110 10.56 -5.36 4.54
CA ASP A 110 9.94 -5.93 3.35
C ASP A 110 8.49 -5.43 3.22
N THR A 111 8.34 -4.28 2.57
CA THR A 111 7.06 -3.65 2.26
C THR A 111 6.93 -3.48 0.76
N THR A 112 5.84 -4.00 0.21
CA THR A 112 5.47 -3.82 -1.20
C THR A 112 5.18 -2.35 -1.50
N ASP A 113 5.73 -1.84 -2.60
CA ASP A 113 5.40 -0.50 -3.08
C ASP A 113 4.04 -0.51 -3.81
N GLN A 114 2.98 -0.17 -3.07
CA GLN A 114 1.59 -0.29 -3.52
C GLN A 114 1.18 0.87 -4.43
N THR A 115 1.86 1.06 -5.55
CA THR A 115 1.53 2.12 -6.52
C THR A 115 0.43 1.71 -7.49
N SER A 116 -0.45 2.66 -7.82
CA SER A 116 -1.59 2.47 -8.70
C SER A 116 -1.14 2.07 -10.11
N GLY A 117 -1.71 0.99 -10.63
CA GLY A 117 -1.40 0.40 -11.93
C GLY A 117 -0.42 -0.77 -11.89
N ASN A 118 0.26 -0.98 -10.76
CA ASN A 118 1.12 -2.14 -10.58
C ASN A 118 0.32 -3.43 -10.44
N SER A 119 1.04 -4.55 -10.56
CA SER A 119 0.45 -5.88 -10.53
C SER A 119 1.04 -6.70 -9.40
N PHE A 120 0.16 -7.34 -8.62
CA PHE A 120 0.46 -8.00 -7.36
C PHE A 120 -0.15 -9.39 -7.34
N PHE A 121 0.44 -10.29 -6.57
CA PHE A 121 -0.30 -11.43 -6.03
C PHE A 121 -1.01 -10.96 -4.76
N ILE A 122 -2.20 -11.48 -4.50
CA ILE A 122 -2.94 -11.18 -3.27
C ILE A 122 -2.88 -12.43 -2.40
N ARG A 123 -2.33 -12.29 -1.19
CA ARG A 123 -1.93 -13.39 -0.31
C ARG A 123 -2.49 -13.21 1.09
N SER A 124 -2.81 -14.30 1.77
CA SER A 124 -3.18 -14.29 3.19
C SER A 124 -1.98 -13.98 4.09
N LYS A 125 -2.14 -13.03 5.03
CA LYS A 125 -1.13 -12.69 6.04
C LYS A 125 -0.99 -13.79 7.09
N VAL A 126 -2.08 -14.48 7.42
CA VAL A 126 -2.09 -15.57 8.41
C VAL A 126 -1.60 -16.88 7.81
N GLU A 127 -1.85 -17.11 6.51
CA GLU A 127 -1.38 -18.29 5.77
C GLU A 127 -0.62 -17.84 4.50
N PRO A 128 0.70 -17.53 4.56
CA PRO A 128 1.47 -16.98 3.44
C PRO A 128 1.70 -17.90 2.23
N TYR A 129 1.01 -19.03 2.18
CA TYR A 129 0.96 -19.90 1.00
C TYR A 129 -0.39 -19.85 0.31
N GLU A 130 -1.41 -19.23 0.91
CA GLU A 130 -2.74 -19.10 0.34
C GLU A 130 -2.87 -17.79 -0.46
N TYR A 131 -3.25 -17.92 -1.73
CA TYR A 131 -3.34 -16.82 -2.69
C TYR A 131 -4.71 -16.75 -3.34
N TRP A 132 -5.10 -15.55 -3.75
CA TRP A 132 -6.23 -15.36 -4.65
C TRP A 132 -5.92 -15.98 -6.01
N TYR A 133 -6.92 -16.67 -6.54
CA TYR A 133 -6.82 -17.46 -7.75
C TYR A 133 -8.09 -17.33 -8.60
N CYS A 134 -7.88 -17.11 -9.89
CA CYS A 134 -8.92 -17.01 -10.90
C CYS A 134 -8.65 -18.10 -11.92
N PRO A 135 -9.42 -19.20 -11.89
CA PRO A 135 -9.22 -20.30 -12.81
C PRO A 135 -9.51 -19.87 -14.24
N THR A 136 -8.65 -20.33 -15.15
CA THR A 136 -8.80 -20.09 -16.58
C THR A 136 -9.31 -21.36 -17.24
N THR A 137 -10.62 -21.46 -17.47
CA THR A 137 -11.16 -22.58 -18.24
C THR A 137 -10.85 -22.35 -19.72
N ALA A 138 -10.12 -23.27 -20.35
CA ALA A 138 -9.68 -23.17 -21.76
C ALA A 138 -8.90 -21.88 -22.12
N GLY A 139 -8.16 -21.30 -21.16
CA GLY A 139 -7.31 -20.14 -21.38
C GLY A 139 -8.04 -18.79 -21.42
N SER A 140 -9.33 -18.76 -21.09
CA SER A 140 -10.10 -17.53 -20.92
C SER A 140 -10.84 -17.54 -19.58
N ILE A 141 -11.19 -16.36 -19.08
CA ILE A 141 -12.10 -16.20 -17.95
C ILE A 141 -13.32 -15.42 -18.44
N THR A 142 -14.50 -15.87 -18.07
CA THR A 142 -15.77 -15.23 -18.44
C THR A 142 -16.29 -14.36 -17.32
N GLU A 143 -17.20 -13.46 -17.66
CA GLU A 143 -17.99 -12.76 -16.68
C GLU A 143 -18.76 -13.73 -15.77
N GLY A 144 -18.90 -13.38 -14.50
CA GLY A 144 -19.50 -14.21 -13.46
C GLY A 144 -18.58 -15.29 -12.88
N ALA A 145 -17.37 -15.49 -13.43
CA ALA A 145 -16.42 -16.47 -12.91
C ALA A 145 -16.05 -16.17 -11.47
N LYS A 146 -16.09 -17.19 -10.61
CA LYS A 146 -15.78 -17.06 -9.18
C LYS A 146 -14.28 -16.89 -8.97
N ILE A 147 -13.94 -16.19 -7.89
CA ILE A 147 -12.57 -16.09 -7.38
C ILE A 147 -12.42 -17.06 -6.23
N TYR A 148 -11.30 -17.74 -6.19
CA TYR A 148 -10.98 -18.74 -5.19
C TYR A 148 -9.72 -18.35 -4.44
N THR A 149 -9.46 -19.06 -3.36
CA THR A 149 -8.17 -19.13 -2.70
C THR A 149 -7.60 -20.54 -2.87
N THR A 150 -6.28 -20.64 -3.02
CA THR A 150 -5.58 -21.93 -3.10
C THR A 150 -4.13 -21.78 -2.66
N ARG A 151 -3.48 -22.90 -2.33
CA ARG A 151 -2.05 -22.98 -2.00
C ARG A 151 -1.17 -23.43 -3.17
N GLU A 152 -1.78 -23.86 -4.27
CA GLU A 152 -1.10 -24.52 -5.38
C GLU A 152 -0.90 -23.58 -6.56
N GLU A 153 -1.85 -22.66 -6.78
CA GLU A 153 -1.79 -21.67 -7.85
C GLU A 153 -2.01 -20.24 -7.34
N ARG A 154 -1.75 -19.25 -8.20
CA ARG A 154 -1.93 -17.84 -7.87
C ARG A 154 -2.17 -17.02 -9.11
N THR A 155 -3.07 -16.05 -9.02
CA THR A 155 -3.33 -15.11 -10.10
C THR A 155 -2.67 -13.77 -9.79
N ARG A 156 -2.02 -13.18 -10.79
CA ARG A 156 -1.51 -11.82 -10.70
C ARG A 156 -2.63 -10.84 -11.06
N PHE A 157 -2.90 -9.89 -10.19
CA PHE A 157 -3.92 -8.86 -10.34
C PHE A 157 -3.27 -7.50 -10.54
N ARG A 158 -3.79 -6.72 -11.48
CA ARG A 158 -3.51 -5.29 -11.57
C ARG A 158 -4.46 -4.54 -10.65
N VAL A 159 -3.90 -3.69 -9.80
CA VAL A 159 -4.68 -2.87 -8.87
C VAL A 159 -4.52 -1.40 -9.25
N ARG A 160 -5.62 -0.67 -9.39
CA ARG A 160 -5.65 0.73 -9.85
C ARG A 160 -6.62 1.54 -9.03
N ILE A 161 -6.30 2.80 -8.74
CA ILE A 161 -7.24 3.75 -8.15
C ILE A 161 -8.38 4.01 -9.14
N ASN A 162 -9.62 3.94 -8.66
CA ASN A 162 -10.83 4.33 -9.37
C ASN A 162 -11.05 5.85 -9.28
N ASP A 163 -10.07 6.63 -9.70
CA ASP A 163 -10.18 8.08 -9.82
C ASP A 163 -9.45 8.53 -11.08
N GLY A 164 -10.21 9.00 -12.07
CA GLY A 164 -9.67 9.49 -13.35
C GLY A 164 -8.76 10.71 -13.21
N LYS A 165 -8.72 11.36 -12.06
CA LYS A 165 -7.82 12.49 -11.78
C LYS A 165 -6.45 12.04 -11.28
N MET A 166 -6.34 10.84 -10.72
CA MET A 166 -5.10 10.33 -10.15
C MET A 166 -4.18 9.80 -11.24
N GLN A 167 -2.91 10.19 -11.17
CA GLN A 167 -1.92 9.75 -12.16
C GLN A 167 -1.49 8.30 -11.91
N PRO A 168 -1.13 7.54 -12.95
CA PRO A 168 -0.47 6.25 -12.78
C PRO A 168 0.79 6.37 -11.90
N GLY A 169 1.08 5.35 -11.09
CA GLY A 169 2.22 5.35 -10.17
C GLY A 169 1.97 6.10 -8.85
N THR A 170 0.79 6.68 -8.66
CA THR A 170 0.40 7.27 -7.36
C THR A 170 0.31 6.20 -6.28
N ILE A 171 0.89 6.44 -5.08
CA ILE A 171 0.86 5.48 -3.97
C ILE A 171 -0.56 5.21 -3.51
N MET A 172 -1.06 3.98 -3.52
CA MET A 172 -2.42 3.68 -3.06
C MET A 172 -2.50 3.69 -1.53
N ILE A 173 -3.58 4.22 -0.98
CA ILE A 173 -3.84 4.29 0.48
C ILE A 173 -5.16 3.60 0.81
N GLY A 174 -5.37 3.27 2.09
CA GLY A 174 -6.50 2.43 2.53
C GLY A 174 -7.88 2.99 2.17
N THR A 175 -8.00 4.31 2.03
CA THR A 175 -9.26 4.99 1.69
C THR A 175 -9.53 5.09 0.18
N ASP A 176 -8.55 4.78 -0.66
CA ASP A 176 -8.73 4.85 -2.11
C ASP A 176 -9.70 3.77 -2.57
N GLU A 177 -10.68 4.17 -3.37
CA GLU A 177 -11.45 3.23 -4.18
C GLU A 177 -10.57 2.67 -5.29
N ILE A 178 -10.65 1.37 -5.54
CA ILE A 178 -9.77 0.67 -6.47
C ILE A 178 -10.55 -0.29 -7.38
N PHE A 179 -9.95 -0.53 -8.53
CA PHE A 179 -10.23 -1.65 -9.41
C PHE A 179 -9.16 -2.72 -9.25
N VAL A 180 -9.58 -3.96 -9.10
CA VAL A 180 -8.72 -5.14 -9.09
C VAL A 180 -9.09 -5.99 -10.30
N SER A 181 -8.16 -6.24 -11.22
CA SER A 181 -8.40 -7.06 -12.41
C SER A 181 -7.29 -8.07 -12.65
N PRO A 182 -7.57 -9.30 -13.11
CA PRO A 182 -6.52 -10.22 -13.53
C PRO A 182 -5.69 -9.60 -14.65
N VAL A 183 -4.37 -9.73 -14.61
CA VAL A 183 -3.48 -9.14 -15.63
C VAL A 183 -3.81 -9.65 -17.05
N PHE A 184 -4.23 -10.92 -17.16
CA PHE A 184 -4.59 -11.54 -18.44
C PHE A 184 -6.00 -11.18 -18.93
N ALA A 185 -6.85 -10.58 -18.10
CA ALA A 185 -8.22 -10.19 -18.43
C ALA A 185 -8.55 -8.79 -17.88
N PRO A 186 -7.90 -7.73 -18.40
CA PRO A 186 -7.95 -6.39 -17.82
C PRO A 186 -9.31 -5.69 -17.92
N THR A 187 -10.24 -6.24 -18.69
CA THR A 187 -11.62 -5.74 -18.84
C THR A 187 -12.58 -6.31 -17.80
N LEU A 188 -12.12 -7.27 -16.99
CA LEU A 188 -12.89 -7.91 -15.92
C LEU A 188 -12.31 -7.50 -14.57
N TYR A 189 -13.18 -7.28 -13.60
CA TYR A 189 -12.82 -6.74 -12.29
C TYR A 189 -13.44 -7.58 -11.19
N VAL A 190 -12.80 -7.57 -10.03
CA VAL A 190 -13.33 -8.20 -8.82
C VAL A 190 -14.56 -7.42 -8.36
N ASP A 191 -15.67 -8.13 -8.21
CA ASP A 191 -16.91 -7.66 -7.59
C ASP A 191 -17.43 -8.72 -6.62
N VAL A 192 -18.37 -8.36 -5.74
CA VAL A 192 -18.99 -9.28 -4.79
C VAL A 192 -20.48 -9.42 -5.10
N ALA A 193 -20.89 -10.65 -5.40
CA ALA A 193 -22.28 -10.99 -5.63
C ALA A 193 -22.70 -12.12 -4.69
N ASN A 194 -23.74 -11.87 -3.89
CA ASN A 194 -24.25 -12.79 -2.86
C ASN A 194 -23.15 -13.24 -1.88
N GLY A 195 -22.28 -12.32 -1.47
CA GLY A 195 -21.17 -12.60 -0.54
C GLY A 195 -19.99 -13.36 -1.14
N VAL A 196 -20.00 -13.69 -2.44
CA VAL A 196 -18.90 -14.41 -3.11
C VAL A 196 -18.22 -13.48 -4.11
N ALA A 197 -16.89 -13.47 -4.11
CA ALA A 197 -16.10 -12.68 -5.04
C ALA A 197 -16.13 -13.30 -6.45
N ARG A 198 -16.37 -12.46 -7.46
CA ARG A 198 -16.53 -12.86 -8.87
C ARG A 198 -15.93 -11.83 -9.82
N MET A 199 -15.71 -12.25 -11.06
CA MET A 199 -15.29 -11.38 -12.17
C MET A 199 -16.49 -10.74 -12.85
N MET A 200 -16.49 -9.42 -12.95
CA MET A 200 -17.55 -8.65 -13.62
C MET A 200 -16.98 -7.72 -14.69
N SER A 201 -17.74 -7.47 -15.75
CA SER A 201 -17.40 -6.49 -16.78
C SER A 201 -17.88 -5.10 -16.38
N VAL A 202 -17.12 -4.05 -16.73
CA VAL A 202 -17.53 -2.65 -16.52
C VAL A 202 -18.68 -2.21 -17.45
N ASN A 203 -18.93 -2.94 -18.54
CA ASN A 203 -19.90 -2.54 -19.56
C ASN A 203 -21.31 -3.10 -19.34
N CYS A 204 -21.62 -3.61 -18.14
CA CYS A 204 -22.97 -4.09 -17.84
C CYS A 204 -23.88 -2.89 -17.53
N GLU A 205 -24.40 -2.27 -18.60
CA GLU A 205 -25.29 -1.10 -18.69
C GLU A 205 -26.67 -1.26 -18.02
N GLY A 206 -26.74 -1.81 -16.81
CA GLY A 206 -27.99 -1.91 -16.07
C GLY A 206 -27.82 -1.49 -14.64
N GLU A 207 -27.94 -0.18 -14.35
CA GLU A 207 -28.24 0.50 -13.06
C GLU A 207 -27.72 -0.11 -11.75
N ARG A 208 -26.74 -1.00 -11.80
CA ARG A 208 -26.03 -1.48 -10.63
C ARG A 208 -24.89 -0.52 -10.46
N GLU A 209 -25.02 0.36 -9.48
CA GLU A 209 -23.85 0.99 -8.86
C GLU A 209 -22.89 -0.15 -8.53
N HIS A 210 -21.84 -0.30 -9.35
CA HIS A 210 -20.77 -1.24 -9.03
C HIS A 210 -20.25 -0.84 -7.66
N LYS A 211 -20.32 -1.75 -6.70
CA LYS A 211 -19.82 -1.50 -5.36
C LYS A 211 -18.34 -1.16 -5.50
N THR A 212 -17.97 0.07 -5.18
CA THR A 212 -16.58 0.48 -5.19
C THR A 212 -15.89 -0.16 -3.99
N PHE A 213 -14.79 -0.89 -4.25
CA PHE A 213 -13.99 -1.51 -3.20
C PHE A 213 -12.86 -0.58 -2.81
N LYS A 214 -12.67 -0.35 -1.52
CA LYS A 214 -11.49 0.37 -1.03
C LYS A 214 -10.29 -0.57 -0.97
N LEU A 215 -9.08 -0.01 -1.02
CA LEU A 215 -7.86 -0.80 -0.80
C LEU A 215 -7.86 -1.51 0.57
N SER A 216 -8.45 -0.88 1.59
CA SER A 216 -8.63 -1.49 2.91
C SER A 216 -9.56 -2.72 2.88
N ASP A 217 -10.54 -2.75 1.98
CA ASP A 217 -11.46 -3.88 1.82
C ASP A 217 -10.74 -5.10 1.23
N VAL A 218 -9.74 -4.92 0.36
CA VAL A 218 -8.91 -6.06 -0.08
C VAL A 218 -8.23 -6.72 1.12
N ARG A 219 -7.76 -5.92 2.09
CA ARG A 219 -7.01 -6.39 3.24
C ARG A 219 -7.89 -7.06 4.30
N THR A 220 -9.13 -6.63 4.47
CA THR A 220 -9.97 -7.03 5.62
C THR A 220 -11.38 -7.46 5.24
N GLY A 221 -11.80 -7.28 3.99
CA GLY A 221 -13.15 -7.56 3.53
C GLY A 221 -13.36 -8.99 3.04
N PHE A 222 -12.36 -9.87 3.10
CA PHE A 222 -12.46 -11.22 2.53
C PHE A 222 -11.94 -12.31 3.46
N ILE A 223 -12.52 -13.51 3.35
CA ILE A 223 -12.10 -14.75 4.01
C ILE A 223 -12.02 -15.91 3.01
N SER A 224 -11.23 -16.91 3.36
CA SER A 224 -11.20 -18.21 2.71
C SER A 224 -12.45 -19.01 3.11
N GLY A 225 -13.35 -19.24 2.15
CA GLY A 225 -14.62 -19.91 2.36
C GLY A 225 -14.52 -21.43 2.47
N ALA A 226 -15.66 -22.10 2.23
CA ALA A 226 -15.71 -23.54 2.20
C ALA A 226 -14.89 -24.11 1.02
N ARG A 227 -14.31 -25.29 1.24
CA ARG A 227 -13.66 -26.06 0.17
C ARG A 227 -14.68 -26.40 -0.90
N VAL A 228 -14.34 -26.11 -2.15
CA VAL A 228 -15.15 -26.49 -3.30
C VAL A 228 -14.58 -27.77 -3.87
N MET A 229 -15.42 -28.79 -3.98
CA MET A 229 -15.20 -29.95 -4.85
C MET A 229 -16.08 -29.65 -6.06
N ASP A 230 -15.54 -28.96 -7.06
CA ASP A 230 -16.34 -28.61 -8.24
C ASP A 230 -16.21 -29.72 -9.27
N ASP A 231 -17.22 -30.56 -9.38
CA ASP A 231 -17.29 -31.61 -10.41
C ASP A 231 -17.39 -31.01 -11.83
N GLU A 232 -17.79 -29.73 -11.98
CA GLU A 232 -17.94 -29.07 -13.29
C GLU A 232 -16.65 -28.41 -13.80
N ASN A 233 -15.76 -27.97 -12.91
CA ASN A 233 -14.52 -27.30 -13.28
C ASN A 233 -13.28 -28.21 -13.24
N ASP A 234 -13.45 -29.50 -12.89
CA ASP A 234 -12.40 -30.53 -12.81
C ASP A 234 -11.10 -29.97 -12.21
N PHE A 235 -11.23 -29.35 -11.03
CA PHE A 235 -10.06 -28.80 -10.36
C PHE A 235 -9.19 -29.97 -9.89
N ASP A 236 -8.04 -30.15 -10.54
CA ASP A 236 -6.94 -30.99 -10.05
C ASP A 236 -6.32 -30.46 -8.74
N ILE A 237 -6.77 -29.30 -8.27
CA ILE A 237 -6.22 -28.54 -7.15
C ILE A 237 -7.27 -28.27 -6.06
N VAL A 238 -6.81 -28.08 -4.83
CA VAL A 238 -7.69 -27.73 -3.70
C VAL A 238 -7.97 -26.23 -3.72
N VAL A 239 -9.22 -25.87 -3.95
CA VAL A 239 -9.71 -24.49 -3.97
C VAL A 239 -10.79 -24.24 -2.91
N ARG A 240 -10.88 -22.99 -2.44
CA ARG A 240 -11.95 -22.49 -1.56
C ARG A 240 -12.52 -21.22 -2.17
N GLU A 241 -13.82 -20.97 -2.01
CA GLU A 241 -14.39 -19.71 -2.53
C GLU A 241 -13.81 -18.52 -1.75
N LEU A 242 -13.50 -17.43 -2.45
CA LEU A 242 -13.19 -16.16 -1.80
C LEU A 242 -14.51 -15.48 -1.43
N VAL A 243 -14.77 -15.33 -0.14
CA VAL A 243 -16.05 -14.86 0.41
C VAL A 243 -15.86 -13.52 1.10
N GLU A 244 -16.84 -12.63 0.98
CA GLU A 244 -16.86 -11.36 1.71
C GLU A 244 -17.01 -11.63 3.22
N ALA A 245 -16.13 -11.03 4.02
CA ALA A 245 -16.22 -11.11 5.47
C ALA A 245 -17.45 -10.34 5.96
N LEU A 246 -18.37 -11.03 6.62
CA LEU A 246 -19.45 -10.37 7.34
C LEU A 246 -18.81 -9.53 8.46
N ASP A 247 -19.19 -8.25 8.56
CA ASP A 247 -18.69 -7.29 9.55
C ASP A 247 -17.25 -6.76 9.39
N GLY A 248 -16.56 -7.08 8.28
CA GLY A 248 -15.23 -6.53 7.98
C GLY A 248 -14.07 -7.19 8.76
N ASP A 249 -14.34 -8.31 9.44
CA ASP A 249 -13.36 -9.09 10.20
C ASP A 249 -12.71 -10.20 9.34
N GLY A 250 -12.19 -9.82 8.17
CA GLY A 250 -11.52 -10.76 7.27
C GLY A 250 -10.15 -11.24 7.77
N GLU A 251 -9.61 -12.26 7.10
CA GLU A 251 -8.42 -12.99 7.54
C GLU A 251 -7.08 -12.23 7.36
N GLY A 252 -7.13 -11.01 6.82
CA GLY A 252 -5.95 -10.19 6.60
C GLY A 252 -5.22 -10.56 5.30
N TRP A 253 -5.45 -9.83 4.21
CA TRP A 253 -4.76 -10.02 2.94
C TRP A 253 -3.70 -8.94 2.68
N GLU A 254 -2.70 -9.27 1.86
CA GLU A 254 -1.64 -8.35 1.44
C GLU A 254 -1.35 -8.45 -0.07
N LEU A 255 -0.88 -7.34 -0.62
CA LEU A 255 -0.37 -7.24 -1.99
C LEU A 255 1.14 -7.55 -1.98
N VAL A 256 1.58 -8.53 -2.78
CA VAL A 256 2.99 -8.95 -2.89
C VAL A 256 3.48 -9.09 -4.32
#